data_AF-A0A1M7ERC1-F1
#
_entry.id   AF-A0A1M7ERC1-F1
#
_cell.length_a   1.000
_cell.length_b   1.000
_cell.length_c   1.000
_cell.angle_alpha   90.00
_cell.angle_beta   90.00
_cell.angle_gamma   90.00
#
_symmetry.space_group_name_H-M   'P 1'
#
loop_
_entity.id
_entity.type
_entity.pdbx_description
1 polymer ?
#
loop_
_entity_poly.entity_id
_entity_poly.type
_entity_poly.pdbx_seq_one_letter_code
_entity_poly.pdbx_strand_id
1 'polypeptide(L)'
;MELMIVIAAAILAWVIGAIIYRLADGVYASASALQVRNIGDPRDRPVTPYLLAGVGLVAVSAMIRVLFLRAGIDGMVTGAGWGALIGAALVSPWLVIENTHASRPMLTTLIDAGFAVAACAAIGAVMGAV
;
A
#
# COMPACT_ATOMS: atom_id res chain seq x y z
N MET A 1 19.27 -12.32 7.78
CA MET A 1 18.18 -12.96 7.00
C MET A 1 16.89 -12.19 7.17
N GLU A 2 16.43 -11.92 8.40
CA GLU A 2 15.20 -11.14 8.67
C GLU A 2 15.11 -9.81 7.92
N LEU A 3 16.15 -8.97 7.95
CA LEU A 3 16.13 -7.66 7.26
C LEU A 3 15.95 -7.78 5.74
N MET A 4 16.57 -8.79 5.12
CA MET A 4 16.44 -9.01 3.68
C MET A 4 15.02 -9.43 3.30
N ILE A 5 14.37 -10.25 4.13
CA ILE A 5 12.98 -10.68 3.93
C ILE A 5 12.03 -9.48 4.06
N VAL A 6 12.25 -8.61 5.06
CA VAL A 6 11.50 -7.36 5.23
C VAL A 6 11.62 -6.47 4.00
N ILE A 7 12.83 -6.29 3.47
CA ILE A 7 13.06 -5.48 2.28
C ILE A 7 12.39 -6.14 1.05
N ALA A 8 12.48 -7.46 0.90
CA ALA A 8 11.86 -8.18 -0.20
C ALA A 8 10.32 -8.06 -0.18
N ALA A 9 9.69 -8.18 1.00
CA ALA A 9 8.25 -7.98 1.17
C ALA A 9 7.82 -6.54 0.83
N ALA A 10 8.62 -5.54 1.24
CA ALA A 10 8.37 -4.15 0.91
C ALA A 10 8.47 -3.89 -0.60
N ILE A 11 9.47 -4.47 -1.28
CA ILE A 11 9.61 -4.39 -2.74
C ILE A 11 8.40 -5.03 -3.43
N LEU A 12 7.95 -6.19 -2.96
CA LEU A 12 6.76 -6.86 -3.50
C LEU A 12 5.51 -5.97 -3.39
N ALA A 13 5.26 -5.41 -2.20
CA ALA A 13 4.16 -4.47 -2.00
C ALA A 13 4.28 -3.21 -2.87
N TRP A 14 5.50 -2.70 -3.06
CA TRP A 14 5.76 -1.54 -3.91
C TRP A 14 5.43 -1.82 -5.37
N VAL A 15 5.82 -3.00 -5.88
CA VAL A 15 5.47 -3.46 -7.24
C VAL A 15 3.95 -3.60 -7.40
N ILE A 16 3.25 -4.16 -6.41
CA ILE A 16 1.78 -4.24 -6.42
C ILE A 16 1.17 -2.84 -6.51
N GLY A 17 1.68 -1.89 -5.72
CA GLY A 17 1.26 -0.49 -5.80
C GLY A 17 1.48 0.09 -7.19
N ALA A 18 2.67 -0.07 -7.76
CA ALA A 18 3.00 0.41 -9.10
C ALA A 18 2.03 -0.14 -10.17
N ILE A 19 1.62 -1.41 -10.06
CA ILE A 19 0.64 -2.01 -10.97
C ILE A 19 -0.75 -1.40 -10.76
N ILE A 20 -1.25 -1.35 -9.52
CA ILE A 20 -2.59 -0.83 -9.21
C ILE A 20 -2.72 0.63 -9.64
N TYR A 21 -1.76 1.47 -9.27
CA TYR A 21 -1.80 2.90 -9.61
C TYR A 21 -1.72 3.13 -11.11
N ARG A 22 -0.86 2.39 -11.82
CA ARG A 22 -0.77 2.47 -13.29
C ARG A 22 -2.07 2.07 -13.98
N LEU A 23 -2.77 1.04 -13.49
CA LEU A 23 -4.07 0.64 -14.01
C LEU A 23 -5.16 1.67 -13.70
N ALA A 24 -4.99 2.43 -12.62
CA ALA A 24 -5.91 3.45 -12.17
C ALA A 24 -5.60 4.87 -12.68
N ASP A 25 -4.53 5.08 -13.46
CA ASP A 25 -4.07 6.40 -13.91
C ASP A 25 -5.19 7.28 -14.48
N GLY A 26 -6.08 6.71 -15.30
CA GLY A 26 -7.22 7.43 -15.88
C GLY A 26 -8.24 7.90 -14.84
N VAL A 27 -8.41 7.15 -13.74
CA VAL A 27 -9.29 7.52 -12.63
C VAL A 27 -8.66 8.67 -11.83
N TYR A 28 -7.36 8.61 -11.53
CA TYR A 28 -6.68 9.71 -10.87
C TYR A 28 -6.67 10.98 -11.73
N ALA A 29 -6.47 10.85 -13.03
CA ALA A 29 -6.45 11.99 -13.94
C ALA A 29 -7.81 12.67 -14.11
N SER A 30 -8.91 11.91 -14.09
CA SER A 30 -10.27 12.46 -14.17
C SER A 30 -10.76 13.02 -12.83
N ALA A 31 -10.30 12.46 -11.71
CA ALA A 31 -10.71 12.85 -10.37
C ALA A 31 -9.84 13.98 -9.79
N SER A 32 -8.58 14.10 -10.21
CA SER A 32 -7.68 15.14 -9.72
C SER A 32 -7.93 16.46 -10.45
N ALA A 33 -8.14 17.54 -9.70
CA ALA A 33 -8.11 18.91 -10.24
C ALA A 33 -6.67 19.35 -10.64
N LEU A 34 -5.74 18.41 -10.77
CA LEU A 34 -4.35 18.66 -11.13
C LEU A 34 -4.28 19.09 -12.59
N GLN A 35 -3.39 20.04 -12.92
CA GLN A 35 -3.15 20.42 -14.31
C GLN A 35 -2.52 19.24 -15.05
N VAL A 36 -3.36 18.52 -15.79
CA VAL A 36 -2.98 17.36 -16.60
C VAL A 36 -2.41 17.84 -17.93
N ARG A 37 -1.22 17.37 -18.33
CA ARG A 37 -0.68 17.65 -19.68
C ARG A 37 -1.19 16.54 -20.61
N ASN A 38 -2.24 16.81 -21.38
CA ASN A 38 -2.88 15.85 -22.32
C ASN A 38 -3.19 14.48 -21.69
N ILE A 39 -4.43 14.30 -21.22
CA ILE A 39 -5.03 13.03 -20.74
C ILE A 39 -4.09 12.18 -19.88
N GLY A 40 -4.22 12.27 -18.56
CA GLY A 40 -3.61 11.27 -17.67
C GLY A 40 -2.40 11.73 -16.88
N ASP A 41 -1.54 12.58 -17.45
CA ASP A 41 -0.19 12.79 -16.91
C ASP A 41 -0.05 14.06 -16.04
N PRO A 42 0.33 13.94 -14.74
CA PRO A 42 0.70 15.07 -13.90
C PRO A 42 1.88 15.83 -14.52
N ARG A 43 1.81 17.16 -14.49
CA ARG A 43 2.81 18.05 -15.12
C ARG A 43 4.25 17.83 -14.61
N ASP A 44 4.39 17.38 -13.36
CA ASP A 44 5.64 16.99 -12.70
C ASP A 44 5.46 15.63 -12.02
N ARG A 45 6.44 14.73 -12.21
CA ARG A 45 6.53 13.44 -11.50
C ARG A 45 7.74 13.47 -10.55
N PRO A 46 7.64 14.15 -9.40
CA PRO A 46 8.74 14.16 -8.45
C PRO A 46 9.03 12.72 -8.01
N VAL A 47 10.31 12.37 -7.88
CA VAL A 47 10.75 11.03 -7.43
C VAL A 47 10.45 10.83 -5.93
N THR A 48 10.32 11.93 -5.18
CA THR A 48 10.16 11.95 -3.71
C THR A 48 9.03 11.05 -3.18
N PRO A 49 7.79 11.10 -3.71
CA PRO A 49 6.70 10.26 -3.20
C PRO A 49 6.97 8.75 -3.37
N TYR A 50 7.66 8.35 -4.44
CA TYR A 50 8.00 6.94 -4.67
C TYR A 50 9.03 6.42 -3.66
N LEU A 51 10.03 7.25 -3.32
CA LEU A 51 11.02 6.92 -2.30
C LEU A 51 10.39 6.86 -0.91
N LEU A 52 9.54 7.83 -0.56
CA LEU A 52 8.83 7.85 0.71
C LEU A 52 7.89 6.64 0.85
N ALA A 53 7.20 6.25 -0.23
CA ALA A 53 6.39 5.04 -0.25
C ALA A 53 7.25 3.78 -0.01
N GLY A 54 8.41 3.67 -0.64
CA GLY A 54 9.34 2.56 -0.41
C GLY A 54 9.80 2.45 1.05
N VAL A 55 10.23 3.57 1.65
CA VAL A 55 10.62 3.63 3.07
C VAL A 55 9.44 3.27 3.98
N GLY A 56 8.26 3.80 3.68
CA GLY A 56 7.03 3.48 4.41
C GLY A 56 6.69 1.99 4.37
N LEU A 57 6.80 1.35 3.20
CA LEU A 57 6.52 -0.08 3.04
C LEU A 57 7.54 -0.97 3.77
N VAL A 58 8.79 -0.55 3.88
CA VAL A 58 9.79 -1.24 4.73
C VAL A 58 9.38 -1.16 6.20
N ALA A 59 8.96 0.02 6.68
CA ALA A 59 8.48 0.19 8.04
C ALA A 59 7.23 -0.66 8.34
N VAL A 60 6.25 -0.66 7.42
CA VAL A 60 5.05 -1.50 7.53
C VAL A 60 5.42 -2.98 7.56
N SER A 61 6.32 -3.42 6.68
CA SER A 61 6.80 -4.80 6.61
C SER A 61 7.50 -5.25 7.89
N ALA A 62 8.36 -4.39 8.44
CA ALA A 62 9.01 -4.64 9.73
C ALA A 62 7.98 -4.74 10.87
N MET A 63 6.95 -3.89 10.85
CA MET A 63 5.94 -3.91 11.91
C MET A 63 5.03 -5.13 11.84
N ILE A 64 4.60 -5.53 10.63
CA ILE A 64 3.83 -6.77 10.45
C ILE A 64 4.65 -7.98 10.92
N ARG A 65 5.95 -8.03 10.62
CA ARG A 65 6.82 -9.11 11.11
C ARG A 65 6.84 -9.19 12.64
N VAL A 66 7.05 -8.06 13.31
CA VAL A 66 7.03 -7.99 14.78
C VAL A 66 5.67 -8.45 15.32
N LEU A 67 4.57 -8.02 14.70
CA LEU A 67 3.22 -8.38 15.15
C LEU A 67 2.96 -9.88 15.00
N PHE A 68 3.36 -10.49 13.87
CA PHE A 68 3.14 -11.91 13.62
C PHE A 68 3.98 -12.78 14.57
N LEU A 69 5.24 -12.41 14.80
CA LEU A 69 6.09 -13.10 15.78
C LEU A 69 5.53 -13.03 17.19
N ARG A 70 4.96 -11.89 17.59
CA ARG A 70 4.39 -11.70 18.94
C ARG A 70 3.03 -12.36 19.11
N ALA A 71 2.24 -12.44 18.04
CA ALA A 71 0.92 -13.04 18.04
C ALA A 71 0.94 -14.56 17.73
N GLY A 72 2.09 -15.13 17.36
CA GLY A 72 2.21 -16.53 16.95
C GLY A 72 1.46 -16.83 15.65
N ILE A 73 1.49 -15.88 14.70
CA ILE A 73 0.84 -16.03 13.40
C ILE A 73 1.82 -16.71 12.45
N ASP A 74 1.55 -17.99 12.14
CA ASP A 74 2.34 -18.80 11.22
C ASP A 74 1.49 -19.28 10.03
N GLY A 75 2.17 -19.45 8.89
CA GLY A 75 1.60 -19.92 7.63
C GLY A 75 1.29 -18.79 6.65
N MET A 76 1.63 -19.01 5.38
CA MET A 76 1.44 -18.04 4.29
C MET A 76 -0.02 -17.57 4.14
N VAL A 77 -0.98 -18.49 4.18
CA VAL A 77 -2.41 -18.16 3.99
C VAL A 77 -2.97 -17.40 5.20
N THR A 78 -2.65 -17.87 6.41
CA THR A 78 -3.02 -17.21 7.67
C THR A 78 -2.42 -15.81 7.74
N GLY A 79 -1.14 -15.67 7.39
CA GLY A 79 -0.44 -14.40 7.33
C GLY A 79 -1.02 -13.46 6.28
N ALA A 80 -1.39 -13.95 5.09
CA ALA A 80 -2.07 -13.16 4.07
C ALA A 80 -3.43 -12.64 4.58
N GLY A 81 -4.20 -13.49 5.26
CA GLY A 81 -5.48 -13.11 5.86
C GLY A 81 -5.35 -12.01 6.92
N TRP A 82 -4.42 -12.17 7.87
CA TRP A 82 -4.15 -11.15 8.88
C TRP A 82 -3.58 -9.86 8.27
N GLY A 83 -2.71 -9.98 7.27
CA GLY A 83 -2.19 -8.83 6.52
C GLY A 83 -3.32 -8.07 5.82
N ALA A 84 -4.22 -8.77 5.15
CA ALA A 84 -5.40 -8.16 4.53
C ALA A 84 -6.29 -7.44 5.54
N LEU A 85 -6.51 -8.03 6.72
CA LEU A 85 -7.26 -7.40 7.81
C LEU A 85 -6.58 -6.14 8.35
N ILE A 86 -5.25 -6.12 8.49
CA ILE A 86 -4.51 -4.91 8.88
C ILE A 86 -4.73 -3.81 7.83
N GLY A 87 -4.58 -4.14 6.55
CA GLY A 87 -4.85 -3.19 5.47
C GLY A 87 -6.30 -2.69 5.49
N ALA A 88 -7.27 -3.58 5.65
CA ALA A 88 -8.69 -3.25 5.55
C ALA A 88 -9.25 -2.54 6.79
N ALA A 89 -8.81 -2.92 7.99
CA ALA A 89 -9.41 -2.47 9.26
C ALA A 89 -8.59 -1.39 9.97
N LEU A 90 -7.28 -1.27 9.67
CA LEU A 90 -6.44 -0.22 10.26
C LEU A 90 -6.06 0.84 9.22
N VAL A 91 -5.48 0.43 8.09
CA VAL A 91 -4.92 1.39 7.12
C VAL A 91 -6.02 2.08 6.32
N SER A 92 -6.97 1.32 5.76
CA SER A 92 -8.03 1.88 4.91
C SER A 92 -8.93 2.90 5.62
N PRO A 93 -9.40 2.69 6.88
CA PRO A 93 -10.18 3.71 7.58
C PRO A 93 -9.37 4.98 7.84
N TRP A 94 -8.07 4.84 8.14
CA TRP A 94 -7.18 5.98 8.32
C TRP A 94 -7.06 6.80 7.02
N LEU A 95 -6.88 6.12 5.87
CA LEU A 95 -6.88 6.76 4.55
C LEU A 95 -8.20 7.47 4.26
N VAL A 96 -9.35 6.88 4.60
CA VAL A 96 -10.66 7.53 4.43
C VAL A 96 -10.75 8.82 5.25
N ILE A 97 -10.30 8.80 6.50
CA ILE A 97 -10.27 9.99 7.35
C ILE A 97 -9.37 11.06 6.73
N GLU A 98 -8.12 10.74 6.40
CA GLU A 98 -7.16 11.72 5.87
C GLU A 98 -7.59 12.28 4.51
N ASN A 99 -8.04 11.41 3.60
CA ASN A 99 -8.43 11.83 2.26
C ASN A 99 -9.73 12.65 2.25
N THR A 100 -10.69 12.37 3.15
CA THR A 100 -11.91 13.18 3.25
C THR A 100 -11.64 14.57 3.80
N HIS A 101 -10.75 14.71 4.80
CA HIS A 101 -10.31 16.02 5.27
C HIS A 101 -9.53 16.80 4.20
N ALA A 102 -8.75 16.11 3.38
CA ALA A 102 -8.07 16.68 2.23
C ALA A 102 -8.98 16.95 1.02
N SER A 103 -10.30 16.75 1.14
CA SER A 103 -11.28 16.90 0.06
C SER A 103 -10.94 16.10 -1.21
N ARG A 104 -10.31 14.93 -1.04
CA ARG A 104 -10.00 14.04 -2.16
C ARG A 104 -11.26 13.30 -2.63
N PRO A 105 -11.39 13.04 -3.94
CA PRO A 105 -12.49 12.25 -4.48
C PRO A 105 -12.55 10.86 -3.85
N MET A 106 -13.74 10.44 -3.41
CA MET A 106 -13.95 9.14 -2.74
C MET A 106 -13.46 7.95 -3.58
N LEU A 107 -13.53 8.05 -4.91
CA LEU A 107 -13.07 6.99 -5.81
C LEU A 107 -11.55 6.77 -5.72
N THR A 108 -10.76 7.84 -5.58
CA THR A 108 -9.30 7.73 -5.39
C THR A 108 -8.96 7.13 -4.04
N THR A 109 -9.70 7.49 -2.99
CA THR A 109 -9.58 6.89 -1.66
C THR A 109 -9.87 5.39 -1.66
N LEU A 110 -10.86 4.94 -2.45
CA LEU A 110 -11.17 3.51 -2.54
C LEU A 110 -10.05 2.72 -3.23
N ILE A 111 -9.37 3.32 -4.22
CA ILE A 111 -8.21 2.72 -4.86
C ILE A 111 -7.03 2.65 -3.89
N ASP A 112 -6.75 3.74 -3.16
CA ASP A 112 -5.70 3.78 -2.14
C ASP A 112 -5.96 2.72 -1.04
N ALA A 113 -7.21 2.57 -0.61
CA ALA A 113 -7.64 1.55 0.34
C ALA A 113 -7.48 0.12 -0.21
N GLY A 114 -7.87 -0.11 -1.47
CA GLY A 114 -7.67 -1.40 -2.14
C GLY A 114 -6.20 -1.79 -2.23
N PHE A 115 -5.33 -0.82 -2.56
CA PHE A 115 -3.88 -1.00 -2.51
C PHE A 115 -3.41 -1.37 -1.09
N ALA A 116 -3.87 -0.66 -0.06
CA ALA A 116 -3.47 -0.95 1.32
C ALA A 116 -3.81 -2.40 1.72
N VAL A 117 -5.00 -2.90 1.37
CA VAL A 117 -5.39 -4.30 1.60
C VAL A 117 -4.47 -5.26 0.86
N ALA A 118 -4.27 -5.05 -0.45
CA ALA A 118 -3.46 -5.95 -1.28
C ALA A 118 -1.98 -5.97 -0.85
N ALA A 119 -1.41 -4.80 -0.56
CA ALA A 119 -0.03 -4.66 -0.10
C ALA A 119 0.19 -5.32 1.26
N CYS A 120 -0.67 -5.05 2.24
CA CYS A 120 -0.55 -5.66 3.56
C CYS A 120 -0.80 -7.18 3.50
N ALA A 121 -1.71 -7.66 2.65
CA ALA A 121 -1.91 -9.09 2.42
C ALA A 121 -0.66 -9.76 1.85
N ALA A 122 -0.02 -9.15 0.84
CA ALA A 122 1.21 -9.68 0.25
C ALA A 122 2.37 -9.69 1.26
N ILE A 123 2.53 -8.62 2.03
CA ILE A 123 3.52 -8.55 3.11
C ILE A 123 3.23 -9.64 4.15
N GLY A 124 1.98 -9.76 4.60
CA GLY A 124 1.57 -10.77 5.56
C GLY A 124 1.81 -12.19 5.05
N ALA A 125 1.58 -12.46 3.76
CA ALA A 125 1.87 -13.76 3.16
C ALA A 125 3.36 -14.12 3.28
N VAL A 126 4.24 -13.16 2.98
CA VAL A 126 5.69 -13.35 3.09
C VAL A 126 6.10 -13.53 4.56
N MET A 127 5.58 -12.70 5.48
CA MET A 127 5.94 -12.76 6.90
C MET A 127 5.38 -13.97 7.64
N GLY A 128 4.26 -14.54 7.21
CA GLY A 128 3.72 -15.78 7.75
C GLY A 128 4.40 -17.03 7.19
N ALA A 129 5.13 -16.91 6.06
CA ALA A 129 5.85 -18.04 5.47
C ALA A 129 7.24 -18.29 6.10
N VAL A 130 7.69 -17.43 7.01
CA VAL A 130 9.05 -17.36 7.58
C VAL A 130 9.03 -17.08 9.08
#